data_AF-S6UHV9-F1
#
_entry.id   AF-S6UHV9-F1
#
_cell.length_a   1.000
_cell.length_b   1.000
_cell.length_c   1.000
_cell.angle_alpha   90.00
_cell.angle_beta   90.00
_cell.angle_gamma   90.00
#
_symmetry.space_group_name_H-M   'P 1'
#
loop_
_entity.id
_entity.type
_entity.pdbx_description
1 polymer ?
#
loop_
_entity_poly.entity_id
_entity_poly.type
_entity_poly.pdbx_seq_one_letter_code
_entity_poly.pdbx_strand_id
1 'polypeptide(L)' 'PDVLSAEHSLKSANIDIGAARAAFFPSITLTANAGSASSSLSGLFKAGSGAWSFAPSISVPIFDGGANRATLDSAKIEN' A
#
# COMPACT_ATOMS: atom_id res chain seq x y z
N PRO A 1 30.35 10.65 11.09
CA PRO A 1 29.61 9.35 11.15
C PRO A 1 28.25 9.51 11.86
N ASP A 2 28.27 10.23 12.97
CA ASP A 2 27.17 10.94 13.64
C ASP A 2 26.31 11.84 12.72
N VAL A 3 26.93 12.74 11.93
CA VAL A 3 26.20 13.66 11.05
C VAL A 3 25.45 12.91 9.95
N LEU A 4 26.05 11.86 9.39
CA LEU A 4 25.41 11.00 8.39
C LEU A 4 24.22 10.23 8.98
N SER A 5 24.34 9.79 10.24
CA SER A 5 23.22 9.14 10.95
C SER A 5 22.08 10.13 11.19
N ALA A 6 22.38 11.35 11.63
CA ALA A 6 21.38 12.40 11.85
C ALA A 6 20.72 12.84 10.53
N GLU A 7 21.48 12.92 9.44
CA GLU A 7 20.97 13.21 8.09
C GLU A 7 20.03 12.11 7.61
N HIS A 8 20.38 10.83 7.81
CA HIS A 8 19.50 9.72 7.49
C HIS A 8 18.21 9.73 8.32
N SER A 9 18.29 10.08 9.61
CA SER A 9 17.10 10.26 10.45
C SER A 9 16.19 11.37 9.94
N LEU A 10 16.74 12.55 9.64
CA LEU A 10 15.97 13.67 9.05
C LEU A 10 15.36 13.30 7.69
N LYS A 11 16.10 12.56 6.86
CA LYS A 11 15.62 12.10 5.56
C LYS A 11 14.47 11.10 5.70
N SER A 12 14.55 10.17 6.65
CA SER A 12 13.46 9.22 6.94
C SER A 12 12.20 9.96 7.41
N ALA A 13 12.36 10.86 8.36
CA ALA A 13 11.24 11.59 8.93
C ALA A 13 10.56 12.52 7.91
N ASN A 14 11.29 13.04 6.92
CA ASN A 14 10.70 13.75 5.79
C ASN A 14 9.93 12.82 4.81
N ILE A 15 10.34 11.55 4.67
CA ILE A 15 9.59 10.54 3.90
C ILE A 15 8.26 10.23 4.61
N ASP A 16 8.25 10.16 5.94
CA ASP A 16 7.05 9.90 6.72
C ASP A 16 6.02 11.05 6.58
N ILE A 17 6.47 12.30 6.56
CA ILE A 17 5.60 13.45 6.23
C ILE A 17 5.03 13.29 4.80
N GLY A 18 5.85 12.87 3.84
CA GLY A 18 5.43 12.61 2.47
C GLY A 18 4.35 11.53 2.39
N ALA A 19 4.52 10.41 3.11
CA ALA A 19 3.55 9.34 3.19
C ALA A 19 2.23 9.79 3.85
N ALA A 20 2.31 10.55 4.94
CA ALA A 20 1.13 11.09 5.61
C ALA A 20 0.37 12.10 4.73
N ARG A 21 1.05 12.89 3.90
CA ARG A 21 0.41 13.75 2.89
C ARG A 21 -0.21 12.93 1.76
N ALA A 22 0.40 11.83 1.35
CA ALA A 22 -0.12 10.95 0.30
C ALA A 22 -1.44 10.27 0.72
N ALA A 23 -1.67 10.06 2.02
CA ALA A 23 -2.92 9.47 2.54
C ALA A 23 -4.19 10.28 2.24
N PHE A 24 -4.06 11.57 1.87
CA PHE A 24 -5.18 12.40 1.42
C PHE A 24 -5.59 12.16 -0.04
N PHE A 25 -4.75 11.48 -0.82
CA PHE A 25 -5.00 11.19 -2.22
C PHE A 25 -5.65 9.81 -2.40
N PRO A 26 -6.26 9.55 -3.57
CA PRO A 26 -6.73 8.22 -3.92
C PRO A 26 -5.62 7.17 -3.83
N SER A 27 -5.91 6.06 -3.15
CA SER A 27 -5.07 4.86 -3.19
C SER A 27 -5.60 3.91 -4.26
N ILE A 28 -4.72 3.44 -5.13
CA ILE A 28 -5.03 2.51 -6.21
C ILE A 28 -4.32 1.18 -5.91
N THR A 29 -5.09 0.11 -5.78
CA THR A 29 -4.57 -1.24 -5.54
C THR A 29 -4.87 -2.12 -6.74
N LEU A 30 -3.85 -2.81 -7.25
CA LEU A 30 -3.93 -3.67 -8.42
C LEU A 30 -3.65 -5.11 -7.98
N THR A 31 -4.70 -5.95 -7.91
CA THR A 31 -4.55 -7.36 -7.58
C THR A 31 -4.66 -8.21 -8.83
N ALA A 32 -3.64 -9.02 -9.11
CA ALA A 32 -3.64 -9.98 -10.20
C ALA A 32 -3.22 -11.35 -9.68
N ASN A 33 -3.92 -12.40 -10.09
CA ASN A 33 -3.51 -13.77 -9.83
C ASN A 33 -3.54 -14.56 -11.13
N ALA A 34 -2.61 -15.49 -11.29
CA ALA A 34 -2.59 -16.44 -12.39
C ALA A 34 -2.11 -17.80 -11.88
N GLY A 35 -2.69 -18.87 -12.41
CA GLY A 35 -2.34 -20.22 -12.00
C GLY A 35 -3.38 -21.20 -12.50
N SER A 36 -3.75 -22.14 -11.63
CA SER A 36 -4.75 -23.13 -11.94
C SER A 36 -5.82 -23.19 -10.85
N ALA A 37 -7.06 -23.32 -11.28
CA ALA A 37 -8.21 -23.48 -10.41
C ALA A 37 -9.01 -24.71 -10.88
N SER A 38 -9.37 -25.57 -9.94
CA SER A 38 -10.17 -26.76 -10.20
C SER A 38 -11.01 -27.10 -8.97
N SER A 39 -12.20 -27.65 -9.18
CA SER A 39 -13.09 -28.13 -8.11
C SER A 39 -12.59 -29.42 -7.45
N SER A 40 -11.63 -30.11 -8.07
CA SER A 40 -10.97 -31.31 -7.53
C SER A 40 -9.46 -31.29 -7.80
N LEU A 41 -8.67 -31.86 -6.89
CA LEU A 41 -7.20 -31.88 -6.99
C LEU A 41 -6.69 -32.59 -8.25
N SER A 42 -7.38 -33.66 -8.68
CA SER A 42 -7.01 -34.43 -9.88
C SER A 42 -7.19 -33.65 -11.19
N GLY A 43 -7.94 -32.55 -11.16
CA GLY A 43 -8.11 -31.61 -12.27
C GLY A 43 -7.17 -30.41 -12.22
N LEU A 44 -6.44 -30.18 -11.12
CA LEU A 44 -5.71 -28.93 -10.86
C LEU A 44 -4.57 -28.65 -11.86
N PHE A 45 -4.06 -29.62 -12.60
CA PHE A 45 -3.04 -29.37 -13.63
C PHE A 45 -3.42 -29.95 -15.00
N LYS A 46 -4.70 -30.27 -15.20
CA LYS A 46 -5.20 -30.76 -16.49
C LYS A 46 -5.44 -29.59 -17.44
N ALA A 47 -5.49 -29.89 -18.74
CA ALA A 47 -5.88 -28.93 -19.76
C ALA A 47 -7.25 -28.30 -19.39
N GLY A 48 -7.36 -26.98 -19.50
CA GLY A 48 -8.57 -26.22 -19.14
C GLY A 48 -8.69 -25.79 -17.68
N SER A 49 -7.76 -26.17 -16.79
CA SER A 49 -7.73 -25.71 -15.39
C SER A 49 -7.06 -24.35 -15.17
N GLY A 50 -6.39 -23.83 -16.21
CA GLY A 50 -5.75 -22.51 -16.17
C GLY A 50 -6.75 -21.41 -15.81
N ALA A 51 -6.41 -20.62 -14.80
CA ALA A 51 -7.25 -19.53 -14.31
C ALA A 51 -6.40 -18.30 -14.04
N TRP A 52 -6.97 -17.13 -14.30
CA TRP A 52 -6.39 -15.85 -13.96
C TRP A 52 -7.48 -14.91 -13.45
N SER A 53 -7.07 -13.93 -12.65
CA SER A 53 -7.95 -12.88 -12.15
C SER A 53 -7.20 -11.56 -12.16
N PHE A 54 -7.93 -10.48 -12.43
CA PHE A 54 -7.43 -9.11 -12.34
C PHE A 54 -8.52 -8.26 -11.69
N ALA A 55 -8.20 -7.69 -10.53
CA ALA A 55 -9.11 -6.96 -9.67
C ALA A 55 -8.46 -5.64 -9.23
N PRO A 56 -8.59 -4.57 -10.04
CA PRO A 56 -8.22 -3.23 -9.62
C PRO A 56 -9.23 -2.67 -8.61
N SER A 57 -8.75 -1.90 -7.64
CA SER A 57 -9.59 -1.16 -6.69
C SER A 57 -9.02 0.23 -6.44
N ILE A 58 -9.92 1.19 -6.22
CA ILE A 58 -9.58 2.58 -5.90
C ILE A 58 -10.34 2.99 -4.64
N SER A 59 -9.64 3.64 -3.71
CA SER A 59 -10.21 4.11 -2.45
C SER A 59 -9.82 5.56 -2.20
N VAL A 60 -10.80 6.40 -1.86
CA VAL A 60 -10.60 7.82 -1.55
C VAL A 60 -11.36 8.16 -0.27
N PRO A 61 -10.67 8.58 0.80
CA PRO A 61 -11.35 9.04 2.01
C PRO A 61 -11.97 10.42 1.76
N ILE A 62 -13.31 10.51 1.75
CA ILE A 62 -14.04 11.79 1.69
C ILE A 62 -14.18 12.38 3.11
N PHE A 63 -14.47 11.52 4.09
CA PHE A 63 -14.53 11.86 5.51
C PHE A 63 -13.84 10.75 6.31
N ASP A 64 -12.73 11.08 6.93
CA ASP A 64 -11.89 10.17 7.73
C ASP A 64 -11.91 10.51 9.24
N GLY A 65 -12.78 11.43 9.66
CA GLY A 65 -12.85 11.90 11.04
C GLY A 65 -11.59 12.66 11.51
N GLY A 66 -10.75 13.12 10.57
CA GLY A 66 -9.49 13.79 10.88
C GLY A 66 -8.31 12.83 11.10
N ALA A 67 -8.47 11.52 10.85
CA ALA A 67 -7.41 10.53 11.01
C ALA A 67 -6.16 10.87 10.17
N ASN A 68 -6.29 11.18 8.88
CA ASN A 68 -5.15 11.54 8.05
C ASN A 68 -4.49 12.84 8.51
N ARG A 69 -5.27 13.76 9.11
CA ARG A 69 -4.75 15.01 9.66
C ARG A 69 -3.95 14.77 10.93
N ALA A 70 -4.44 13.91 11.82
CA ALA A 70 -3.70 13.48 13.01
C ALA A 70 -2.39 12.77 12.63
N THR A 71 -2.41 11.86 11.65
CA THR A 71 -1.20 11.19 11.15
C THR A 71 -0.20 12.19 10.55
N LEU A 72 -0.67 13.18 9.79
CA LEU A 72 0.19 14.23 9.25
C LEU A 72 0.80 15.12 10.36
N ASP A 73 0.03 15.43 11.39
CA ASP A 73 0.51 16.25 12.50
C ASP A 73 1.53 15.49 13.35
N SER A 74 1.31 14.20 13.63
CA SER A 74 2.28 13.32 14.29
C SER A 74 3.60 13.25 13.51
N ALA A 75 3.54 13.03 12.19
CA ALA A 75 4.74 12.94 11.34
C ALA A 75 5.54 14.26 11.29
N LYS A 76 4.89 15.41 11.47
CA LYS A 76 5.56 16.72 11.58
C LYS A 76 6.20 16.95 12.95
N ILE A 77 5.63 16.42 14.02
CA ILE A 77 6.12 16.60 15.40
C ILE A 77 7.34 15.69 15.67
N GLU A 78 7.41 14.52 15.03
CA GLU A 78 8.55 13.59 15.16
C GLU A 78 9.84 14.05 14.44
N ASN A 79 9.81 15.18 13.72
CA ASN A 79 10.98 15.82 13.06
C ASN A 79 11.63 16.91 13.93
#